data_AF-A0A6F9BYM4-F1
#
_entry.id   AF-A0A6F9BYM4-F1
#
_cell.length_a   1.000
_cell.length_b   1.000
_cell.length_c   1.000
_cell.angle_alpha   90.00
_cell.angle_beta   90.00
_cell.angle_gamma   90.00
#
_symmetry.space_group_name_H-M   'P 1'
#
loop_
_entity.id
_entity.type
_entity.pdbx_description
1 polymer ?
#
loop_
_entity_poly.entity_id
_entity_poly.type
_entity_poly.pdbx_seq_one_letter_code
_entity_poly.pdbx_strand_id
1 'polypeptide(L)'
;MNCPSSKKKPKRDGKPRQEEHLEQIPFRLREIMKSKERMKMGPSKTKKMKKAEAIALTPKPKPGDATLGDIPVPHFRRKKKESEKSYLRRMGNEAQHVLFLTKNQIERHPERELEEQEKPAGTGKCKSDKKKEYDKSRLDRLHKKKLDRREEKAENDMFIDEVAFGEVAMAPPTLSIKPRKALIKPQGVCKGLLLNSLLGQTQFSTAKPSMARQRMMEEERQRVVQAYRHLKKQKQHQQEAKAAGIDKLKNLQ
;
A
#
# COMPACT_ATOMS: atom_id res chain seq x y z
N MET A 1 46.97 -59.80 -21.31
CA MET A 1 47.33 -58.72 -20.37
C MET A 1 47.04 -57.40 -21.09
N ASN A 2 45.83 -56.81 -20.98
CA ASN A 2 45.35 -55.90 -19.92
C ASN A 2 46.37 -54.76 -19.67
N CYS A 3 46.13 -53.45 -19.86
CA CYS A 3 44.98 -52.56 -19.63
C CYS A 3 45.36 -51.12 -20.13
N PRO A 4 44.56 -50.04 -19.94
CA PRO A 4 43.27 -49.75 -20.54
C PRO A 4 43.18 -48.32 -21.15
N SER A 5 42.03 -48.03 -21.76
CA SER A 5 41.67 -46.75 -22.40
C SER A 5 41.71 -45.53 -21.47
N SER A 6 42.19 -44.41 -22.00
CA SER A 6 42.20 -43.11 -21.34
C SER A 6 40.78 -42.52 -21.27
N LYS A 7 40.10 -42.71 -20.12
CA LYS A 7 38.83 -42.03 -19.84
C LYS A 7 39.08 -40.52 -19.66
N LYS A 8 38.63 -39.71 -20.62
CA LYS A 8 38.47 -38.26 -20.43
C LYS A 8 37.40 -38.00 -19.36
N LYS A 9 37.77 -37.37 -18.25
CA LYS A 9 36.80 -36.91 -17.24
C LYS A 9 36.00 -35.73 -17.83
N PRO A 10 34.65 -35.72 -17.74
CA PRO A 10 33.89 -34.52 -18.06
C PRO A 10 34.19 -33.44 -17.02
N LYS A 11 34.58 -32.24 -17.48
CA LYS A 11 34.64 -31.05 -16.64
C LYS A 11 33.21 -30.74 -16.20
N ARG A 12 32.97 -30.83 -14.89
CA ARG A 12 31.74 -30.33 -14.27
C ARG A 12 31.85 -28.81 -14.22
N ASP A 13 31.32 -28.13 -15.22
CA ASP A 13 31.09 -26.68 -15.18
C ASP A 13 29.91 -26.41 -14.23
N GLY A 14 30.19 -26.50 -12.93
CA GLY A 14 29.23 -26.28 -11.86
C GLY A 14 29.61 -25.05 -11.04
N LYS A 15 29.72 -23.88 -11.67
CA LYS A 15 29.58 -22.63 -10.91
C LYS A 15 28.07 -22.42 -10.71
N PRO A 16 27.54 -22.50 -9.48
CA PRO A 16 26.14 -22.16 -9.25
C PRO A 16 25.92 -20.72 -9.73
N ARG A 17 24.81 -20.49 -10.45
CA ARG A 17 24.41 -19.15 -10.87
C ARG A 17 24.29 -18.31 -9.60
N GLN A 18 25.17 -17.32 -9.44
CA GLN A 18 25.23 -16.49 -8.22
C GLN A 18 23.90 -15.75 -7.96
N GLU A 19 23.04 -15.65 -8.96
CA GLU A 19 21.78 -14.91 -8.95
C GLU A 19 20.64 -15.65 -8.22
N GLU A 20 20.52 -16.98 -8.33
CA GLU A 20 19.41 -17.73 -7.70
C GLU A 20 19.46 -17.69 -6.16
N HIS A 21 20.64 -17.83 -5.58
CA HIS A 21 20.79 -17.77 -4.12
C HIS A 21 20.51 -16.36 -3.56
N LEU A 22 20.68 -15.31 -4.36
CA LEU A 22 20.36 -13.94 -3.94
C LEU A 22 18.86 -13.72 -3.87
N GLU A 23 18.06 -14.45 -4.67
CA GLU A 23 16.60 -14.38 -4.67
C GLU A 23 15.96 -15.00 -3.43
N GLN A 24 16.59 -16.03 -2.85
CA GLN A 24 16.19 -16.68 -1.60
C GLN A 24 16.44 -15.80 -0.35
N ILE A 25 17.37 -14.84 -0.43
CA ILE A 25 17.76 -13.97 0.69
C ILE A 25 16.73 -12.83 0.85
N PRO A 26 16.31 -12.49 2.10
CA PRO A 26 15.42 -11.37 2.37
C PRO A 26 15.89 -10.07 1.70
N PHE A 27 14.95 -9.33 1.10
CA PHE A 27 15.20 -8.12 0.30
C PHE A 27 16.16 -7.14 0.97
N ARG A 28 15.96 -6.87 2.27
CA ARG A 28 16.77 -5.91 3.01
C ARG A 28 18.23 -6.34 3.13
N LEU A 29 18.48 -7.63 3.31
CA LEU A 29 19.83 -8.17 3.39
C LEU A 29 20.50 -8.20 2.00
N ARG A 30 19.75 -8.54 0.95
CA ARG A 30 20.19 -8.46 -0.46
C ARG A 30 20.66 -7.04 -0.83
N GLU A 31 19.89 -6.02 -0.42
CA GLU A 31 20.21 -4.62 -0.67
C GLU A 31 21.49 -4.17 0.06
N ILE A 32 21.64 -4.56 1.34
CA ILE A 32 22.83 -4.26 2.14
C ILE A 32 24.08 -4.93 1.56
N MET A 33 24.00 -6.20 1.15
CA MET A 33 25.10 -6.91 0.51
C MET A 33 25.51 -6.24 -0.81
N LYS A 34 24.55 -5.90 -1.67
CA LYS A 34 24.82 -5.13 -2.91
C LYS A 34 25.46 -3.78 -2.62
N SER A 35 25.04 -3.07 -1.57
CA SER A 35 25.65 -1.80 -1.17
C SER A 35 27.09 -1.98 -0.70
N LYS A 36 27.36 -2.98 0.14
CA LYS A 36 28.70 -3.32 0.63
C LYS A 36 29.66 -3.71 -0.51
N GLU A 37 29.17 -4.46 -1.50
CA GLU A 37 29.93 -4.78 -2.71
C GLU A 37 30.25 -3.52 -3.54
N ARG A 38 29.27 -2.62 -3.73
CA ARG A 38 29.50 -1.33 -4.41
C ARG A 38 30.57 -0.50 -3.70
N MET A 39 30.58 -0.50 -2.35
CA MET A 39 31.61 0.17 -1.56
C MET A 39 32.98 -0.50 -1.70
N LYS A 40 33.03 -1.84 -1.74
CA LYS A 40 34.28 -2.61 -1.93
C LYS A 40 34.91 -2.41 -3.31
N MET A 41 34.10 -2.24 -4.36
CA MET A 41 34.56 -2.11 -5.74
C MET A 41 35.06 -0.70 -6.11
N GLY A 42 34.89 0.28 -5.22
CA GLY A 42 35.33 1.66 -5.40
C GLY A 42 34.51 2.49 -6.40
N PRO A 43 34.66 3.83 -6.40
CA PRO A 43 33.83 4.74 -7.20
C PRO A 43 34.05 4.62 -8.71
N SER A 44 35.21 4.11 -9.14
CA SER A 44 35.58 4.00 -10.56
C SER A 44 34.89 2.83 -11.26
N LYS A 45 34.76 1.66 -10.60
CA LYS A 45 34.10 0.47 -11.18
C LYS A 45 32.59 0.58 -11.14
N THR A 46 32.02 1.20 -10.09
CA THR A 46 30.58 1.47 -9.98
C THR A 46 30.07 2.43 -11.05
N LYS A 47 30.82 3.49 -11.37
CA LYS A 47 30.50 4.40 -12.49
C LYS A 47 30.54 3.70 -13.86
N LYS A 48 31.50 2.80 -14.08
CA LYS A 48 31.60 2.02 -15.32
C LYS A 48 30.42 1.07 -15.52
N MET A 49 30.00 0.36 -14.47
CA MET A 49 28.83 -0.53 -14.54
C MET A 49 27.52 0.23 -14.73
N LYS A 50 27.30 1.35 -14.01
CA LYS A 50 26.13 2.21 -14.24
C LYS A 50 26.09 2.80 -15.66
N LYS A 51 27.26 3.13 -16.23
CA LYS A 51 27.35 3.62 -17.61
C LYS A 51 27.08 2.50 -18.63
N ALA A 52 27.53 1.27 -18.36
CA ALA A 52 27.23 0.11 -19.20
C ALA A 52 25.75 -0.31 -19.13
N GLU A 53 25.12 -0.31 -17.95
CA GLU A 53 23.67 -0.52 -17.79
C GLU A 53 22.88 0.60 -18.48
N ALA A 54 23.27 1.87 -18.32
CA ALA A 54 22.61 2.98 -18.99
C ALA A 54 22.76 2.92 -20.52
N ILE A 55 23.89 2.43 -21.04
CA ILE A 55 24.12 2.24 -22.48
C ILE A 55 23.35 1.02 -23.02
N ALA A 56 23.20 -0.04 -22.23
CA ALA A 56 22.40 -1.21 -22.62
C ALA A 56 20.89 -0.91 -22.63
N LEU A 57 20.44 0.07 -21.82
CA LEU A 57 19.05 0.50 -21.71
C LEU A 57 18.69 1.70 -22.60
N THR A 58 19.66 2.31 -23.32
CA THR A 58 19.38 3.46 -24.19
C THR A 58 19.97 3.26 -25.59
N PRO A 59 19.14 3.22 -26.65
CA PRO A 59 19.66 3.41 -28.00
C PRO A 59 20.13 4.87 -28.10
N LYS A 60 21.34 5.09 -28.62
CA LYS A 60 21.92 6.44 -28.74
C LYS A 60 21.08 7.32 -29.66
N PRO A 61 20.64 8.52 -29.23
CA PRO A 61 20.16 9.53 -30.14
C PRO A 61 21.07 10.78 -30.12
N LYS A 62 21.40 11.33 -31.30
CA LYS A 62 21.61 12.77 -31.59
C LYS A 62 21.68 12.97 -33.12
N PRO A 63 21.27 14.13 -33.70
CA PRO A 63 20.39 15.20 -33.20
C PRO A 63 19.21 15.53 -34.16
N GLY A 64 18.10 16.00 -33.60
CA GLY A 64 17.02 16.67 -34.34
C GLY A 64 15.63 16.09 -34.11
N ASP A 65 15.02 16.40 -32.95
CA ASP A 65 13.56 16.41 -32.72
C ASP A 65 12.70 15.24 -33.24
N ALA A 66 13.12 14.01 -33.00
CA ALA A 66 12.17 12.90 -33.02
C ALA A 66 11.48 12.84 -31.64
N THR A 67 10.26 13.38 -31.54
CA THR A 67 9.32 12.99 -30.48
C THR A 67 9.31 11.46 -30.40
N LEU A 68 9.25 10.91 -29.18
CA LEU A 68 9.54 9.52 -28.81
C LEU A 68 8.85 8.36 -29.59
N GLY A 69 8.07 8.64 -30.64
CA GLY A 69 7.44 7.65 -31.52
C GLY A 69 7.38 8.00 -33.01
N ASP A 70 8.08 9.05 -33.48
CA ASP A 70 8.02 9.44 -34.90
C ASP A 70 9.08 8.76 -35.77
N ILE A 71 8.71 8.35 -36.99
CA ILE A 71 9.65 7.66 -37.89
C ILE A 71 10.64 8.71 -38.42
N PRO A 72 11.96 8.49 -38.25
CA PRO A 72 12.94 9.41 -38.77
C PRO A 72 12.88 9.44 -40.31
N VAL A 73 12.77 10.64 -40.87
CA VAL A 73 12.77 10.85 -42.33
C VAL A 73 14.22 10.81 -42.84
N PRO A 74 14.62 9.80 -43.63
CA PRO A 74 16.00 9.70 -44.10
C PRO A 74 16.31 10.74 -45.18
N HIS A 75 17.50 11.33 -45.10
CA HIS A 75 17.96 12.28 -46.12
C HIS A 75 18.81 11.57 -47.19
N PHE A 76 18.27 11.47 -48.40
CA PHE A 76 18.92 10.78 -49.51
C PHE A 76 19.89 11.70 -50.27
N ARG A 77 21.13 11.78 -49.77
CA ARG A 77 22.26 12.39 -50.49
C ARG A 77 23.38 11.38 -50.69
N ARG A 78 23.98 11.35 -51.89
CA ARG A 78 25.15 10.52 -52.21
C ARG A 78 26.37 11.05 -51.47
N LYS A 79 27.11 10.15 -50.81
CA LYS A 79 28.34 10.53 -50.08
C LYS A 79 29.51 10.71 -51.05
N LYS A 80 30.52 11.50 -50.65
CA LYS A 80 31.67 11.86 -51.50
C LYS A 80 32.47 10.65 -52.05
N LYS A 81 32.51 9.53 -51.33
CA LYS A 81 33.24 8.29 -51.72
C LYS A 81 32.32 7.12 -52.07
N GLU A 82 31.03 7.38 -52.27
CA GLU A 82 30.02 6.36 -52.54
C GLU A 82 29.81 6.22 -54.05
N SER A 83 29.86 4.98 -54.56
CA SER A 83 29.52 4.70 -55.95
C SER A 83 28.00 4.80 -56.15
N GLU A 84 27.55 5.09 -57.36
CA GLU A 84 26.12 5.23 -57.67
C GLU A 84 25.31 3.98 -57.32
N LYS A 85 25.81 2.78 -57.66
CA LYS A 85 25.17 1.51 -57.28
C LYS A 85 25.03 1.34 -55.77
N SER A 86 26.05 1.72 -55.01
CA SER A 86 26.00 1.64 -53.54
C SER A 86 25.01 2.63 -52.93
N TYR A 87 24.90 3.83 -53.53
CA TYR A 87 23.89 4.82 -53.16
C TYR A 87 22.46 4.33 -53.40
N LEU A 88 22.17 3.79 -54.60
CA LEU A 88 20.84 3.26 -54.93
C LEU A 88 20.45 2.11 -53.99
N ARG A 89 21.40 1.23 -53.67
CA ARG A 89 21.16 0.14 -52.70
C ARG A 89 20.87 0.66 -51.30
N ARG A 90 21.64 1.64 -50.81
CA ARG A 90 21.39 2.27 -49.49
C ARG A 90 20.04 2.97 -49.46
N MET A 91 19.74 3.74 -50.49
CA MET A 91 18.46 4.43 -50.65
C MET A 91 17.29 3.44 -50.64
N GLY A 92 17.40 2.34 -51.40
CA GLY A 92 16.38 1.29 -51.46
C GLY A 92 16.16 0.61 -50.11
N ASN A 93 17.23 0.25 -49.42
CA ASN A 93 17.13 -0.39 -48.10
C ASN A 93 16.46 0.53 -47.07
N GLU A 94 16.83 1.81 -47.03
CA GLU A 94 16.26 2.77 -46.09
C GLU A 94 14.78 3.05 -46.38
N ALA A 95 14.40 3.13 -47.66
CA ALA A 95 13.01 3.31 -48.07
C ALA A 95 12.15 2.10 -47.67
N GLN A 96 12.66 0.88 -47.87
CA GLN A 96 12.00 -0.34 -47.39
C GLN A 96 11.86 -0.36 -45.86
N HIS A 97 12.88 0.13 -45.14
CA HIS A 97 12.86 0.19 -43.69
C HIS A 97 11.84 1.20 -43.16
N VAL A 98 11.78 2.40 -43.73
CA VAL A 98 10.75 3.40 -43.40
C VAL A 98 9.36 2.85 -43.67
N LEU A 99 9.13 2.23 -44.84
CA LEU A 99 7.86 1.61 -45.17
C LEU A 99 7.47 0.51 -44.18
N PHE A 100 8.43 -0.30 -43.74
CA PHE A 100 8.22 -1.30 -42.70
C PHE A 100 7.81 -0.64 -41.38
N LEU A 101 8.51 0.40 -40.93
CA LEU A 101 8.15 1.10 -39.69
C LEU A 101 6.75 1.71 -39.79
N THR A 102 6.40 2.33 -40.91
CA THR A 102 5.08 2.94 -41.13
C THR A 102 3.96 1.91 -41.06
N LYS A 103 4.15 0.73 -41.66
CA LYS A 103 3.16 -0.38 -41.60
C LYS A 103 2.96 -0.94 -40.20
N ASN A 104 3.96 -0.80 -39.32
CA ASN A 104 3.91 -1.27 -37.94
C ASN A 104 3.56 -0.16 -36.94
N GLN A 105 3.26 1.06 -37.41
CA GLN A 105 2.74 2.10 -36.54
C GLN A 105 1.24 1.89 -36.30
N ILE A 106 0.83 2.10 -35.05
CA ILE A 106 -0.58 2.21 -34.69
C ILE A 106 -1.11 3.49 -35.35
N GLU A 107 -2.34 3.43 -35.88
CA GLU A 107 -3.00 4.62 -36.43
C GLU A 107 -3.00 5.74 -35.38
N ARG A 108 -2.39 6.88 -35.72
CA ARG A 108 -2.41 8.05 -34.84
C ARG A 108 -3.78 8.70 -34.98
N HIS A 109 -4.48 8.81 -33.86
CA HIS A 109 -5.69 9.63 -33.74
C HIS A 109 -5.35 10.92 -32.99
N PRO A 110 -4.71 11.91 -33.64
CA PRO A 110 -4.32 13.16 -32.98
C PRO A 110 -5.54 13.91 -32.41
N GLU A 111 -6.73 13.72 -32.98
CA GLU A 111 -7.98 14.31 -32.48
C GLU A 111 -8.45 13.70 -31.15
N ARG A 112 -8.14 12.42 -30.88
CA ARG A 112 -8.48 11.74 -29.62
C ARG A 112 -7.57 12.19 -28.47
N GLU A 113 -6.31 12.50 -28.80
CA GLU A 113 -5.34 13.08 -27.87
C GLU A 113 -5.67 14.54 -27.51
N LEU A 114 -6.38 15.29 -28.37
CA LEU A 114 -6.87 16.63 -28.01
C LEU A 114 -7.98 16.57 -26.95
N GLU A 115 -8.90 15.61 -27.06
CA GLU A 115 -9.92 15.33 -26.03
C GLU A 115 -9.29 14.85 -24.70
N GLU A 116 -8.15 14.16 -24.79
CA GLU A 116 -7.35 13.77 -23.63
C GLU A 116 -6.34 14.83 -23.15
N GLN A 117 -6.03 15.87 -23.93
CA GLN A 117 -5.19 17.02 -23.56
C GLN A 117 -6.00 18.18 -22.96
N GLU A 118 -7.30 18.28 -23.25
CA GLU A 118 -8.23 19.08 -22.43
C GLU A 118 -8.40 18.49 -21.02
N LYS A 119 -8.08 17.20 -20.84
CA LYS A 119 -7.68 16.69 -19.53
C LYS A 119 -6.19 16.99 -19.36
N PRO A 120 -5.75 17.75 -18.35
CA PRO A 120 -4.34 18.09 -18.26
C PRO A 120 -3.52 16.83 -17.96
N ALA A 121 -2.92 16.24 -19.00
CA ALA A 121 -1.89 15.22 -18.92
C ALA A 121 -0.56 15.89 -18.57
N GLY A 122 -0.49 16.44 -17.35
CA GLY A 122 0.76 16.83 -16.70
C GLY A 122 1.14 15.76 -15.69
N THR A 123 2.19 15.00 -15.99
CA THR A 123 2.81 14.03 -15.08
C THR A 123 3.30 14.73 -13.82
N GLY A 124 2.47 14.67 -12.79
CA GLY A 124 2.72 15.25 -11.48
C GLY A 124 1.46 15.95 -11.03
N LYS A 125 0.74 15.38 -10.06
CA LYS A 125 -0.37 16.05 -9.37
C LYS A 125 0.08 17.49 -9.06
N CYS A 126 -0.38 18.46 -9.83
CA CYS A 126 0.00 19.84 -9.63
C CYS A 126 -0.51 20.21 -8.23
N LYS A 127 0.20 21.06 -7.48
CA LYS A 127 -0.20 21.42 -6.10
C LYS A 127 -1.66 21.90 -6.03
N SER A 128 -2.20 22.41 -7.14
CA SER A 128 -3.61 22.77 -7.37
C SER A 128 -4.59 21.60 -7.27
N ASP A 129 -4.27 20.42 -7.77
CA ASP A 129 -5.24 19.31 -7.82
C ASP A 129 -5.40 18.66 -6.45
N LYS A 130 -4.29 18.55 -5.71
CA LYS A 130 -4.32 18.13 -4.31
C LYS A 130 -5.12 19.11 -3.45
N LYS A 131 -5.06 20.42 -3.76
CA LYS A 131 -5.85 21.45 -3.08
C LYS A 131 -7.34 21.33 -3.42
N LYS A 132 -7.69 21.14 -4.70
CA LYS A 132 -9.07 20.88 -5.13
C LYS A 132 -9.65 19.61 -4.47
N GLU A 133 -8.88 18.54 -4.39
CA GLU A 133 -9.29 17.28 -3.73
C GLU A 133 -9.49 17.47 -2.22
N TYR A 134 -8.61 18.24 -1.57
CA TYR A 134 -8.77 18.61 -0.15
C TYR A 134 -10.02 19.45 0.10
N ASP A 135 -10.27 20.45 -0.75
CA ASP A 135 -11.43 21.32 -0.61
C ASP A 135 -12.75 20.55 -0.84
N LYS A 136 -12.78 19.63 -1.82
CA LYS A 136 -13.91 18.68 -2.01
C LYS A 136 -14.12 17.79 -0.79
N SER A 137 -13.05 17.14 -0.30
CA SER A 137 -13.14 16.28 0.89
C SER A 137 -13.59 17.02 2.14
N ARG A 138 -13.18 18.29 2.30
CA ARG A 138 -13.64 19.16 3.39
C ARG A 138 -15.14 19.46 3.28
N LEU A 139 -15.63 19.74 2.08
CA LEU A 139 -17.04 20.03 1.81
C LEU A 139 -17.90 18.78 2.10
N ASP A 140 -17.46 17.61 1.66
CA ASP A 140 -18.14 16.33 1.93
C ASP A 140 -18.23 16.04 3.43
N ARG A 141 -17.17 16.31 4.21
CA ARG A 141 -17.19 16.16 5.67
C ARG A 141 -18.21 17.08 6.35
N LEU A 142 -18.37 18.30 5.85
CA LEU A 142 -19.35 19.24 6.38
C LEU A 142 -20.78 18.78 6.09
N HIS A 143 -21.04 18.27 4.88
CA HIS A 143 -22.35 17.69 4.55
C HIS A 143 -22.66 16.48 5.42
N LYS A 144 -21.71 15.53 5.56
CA LYS A 144 -21.88 14.37 6.43
C LYS A 144 -22.18 14.78 7.87
N LYS A 145 -21.37 15.67 8.45
CA LYS A 145 -21.61 16.18 9.81
C LYS A 145 -22.99 16.84 9.97
N LYS A 146 -23.51 17.49 8.92
CA LYS A 146 -24.85 18.09 8.95
C LYS A 146 -25.95 17.02 8.91
N LEU A 147 -25.76 15.96 8.14
CA LEU A 147 -26.67 14.81 8.10
C LEU A 147 -26.64 14.06 9.44
N ASP A 148 -25.45 13.71 9.93
CA ASP A 148 -25.28 13.02 11.22
C ASP A 148 -25.93 13.81 12.36
N ARG A 149 -25.79 15.15 12.38
CA ARG A 149 -26.42 16.00 13.39
C ARG A 149 -27.94 16.09 13.23
N ARG A 150 -28.46 15.93 12.01
CA ARG A 150 -29.90 15.88 11.74
C ARG A 150 -30.47 14.55 12.22
N GLU A 151 -29.76 13.46 11.99
CA GLU A 151 -30.09 12.12 12.49
C GLU A 151 -30.05 12.09 14.01
N GLU A 152 -29.00 12.60 14.65
CA GLU A 152 -28.89 12.68 16.11
C GLU A 152 -30.04 13.49 16.74
N LYS A 153 -30.45 14.60 16.10
CA LYS A 153 -31.63 15.35 16.55
C LYS A 153 -32.92 14.55 16.40
N ALA A 154 -33.12 13.92 15.25
CA ALA A 154 -34.29 13.08 15.03
C ALA A 154 -34.35 11.92 16.03
N GLU A 155 -33.21 11.29 16.34
CA GLU A 155 -33.10 10.27 17.38
C GLU A 155 -33.46 10.83 18.76
N ASN A 156 -32.87 11.96 19.15
CA ASN A 156 -33.20 12.59 20.44
C ASN A 156 -34.68 12.96 20.52
N ASP A 157 -35.28 13.47 19.45
CA ASP A 157 -36.70 13.82 19.39
C ASP A 157 -37.60 12.58 19.56
N MET A 158 -37.17 11.40 19.08
CA MET A 158 -37.89 10.13 19.35
C MET A 158 -37.82 9.68 20.82
N PHE A 159 -36.86 10.19 21.61
CA PHE A 159 -36.72 9.88 23.04
C PHE A 159 -37.34 10.95 23.96
N ILE A 160 -37.95 11.99 23.39
CA ILE A 160 -38.69 13.00 24.15
C ILE A 160 -40.17 12.60 24.18
N ASP A 161 -40.62 12.06 25.32
CA ASP A 161 -42.04 11.84 25.58
C ASP A 161 -42.71 13.16 25.97
N GLU A 162 -43.79 13.53 25.28
CA GLU A 162 -44.63 14.66 25.66
C GLU A 162 -45.48 14.28 26.88
N VAL A 163 -45.03 14.67 28.07
CA VAL A 163 -45.75 14.47 29.33
C VAL A 163 -46.20 15.82 29.89
N ALA A 164 -47.40 15.89 30.47
CA ALA A 164 -47.94 17.12 31.03
C ALA A 164 -47.04 17.66 32.17
N PHE A 165 -46.90 18.98 32.24
CA PHE A 165 -46.08 19.66 33.25
C PHE A 165 -46.57 19.31 34.67
N GLY A 166 -45.70 18.69 35.47
CA GLY A 166 -45.97 18.29 36.86
C GLY A 166 -45.84 16.80 37.16
N GLU A 167 -45.81 15.94 36.14
CA GLU A 167 -45.69 14.47 36.30
C GLU A 167 -44.23 13.98 36.19
N VAL A 168 -43.35 14.75 35.56
CA VAL A 168 -41.93 14.37 35.32
C VAL A 168 -41.05 14.76 36.51
N ALA A 169 -40.61 13.76 37.29
CA ALA A 169 -39.55 13.92 38.28
C ALA A 169 -38.16 13.74 37.63
N MET A 170 -37.54 14.84 37.18
CA MET A 170 -36.23 14.83 36.48
C MET A 170 -35.07 14.25 37.30
N ALA A 171 -35.18 14.35 38.62
CA ALA A 171 -34.29 13.71 39.58
C ALA A 171 -35.05 13.63 40.91
N PRO A 172 -34.82 12.60 41.74
CA PRO A 172 -35.38 12.59 43.08
C PRO A 172 -34.89 13.86 43.82
N PRO A 173 -35.78 14.55 44.58
CA PRO A 173 -35.39 15.74 45.30
C PRO A 173 -34.23 15.42 46.24
N THR A 174 -33.09 16.08 46.04
CA THR A 174 -31.93 15.89 46.89
C THR A 174 -32.15 16.66 48.19
N LEU A 175 -32.18 15.95 49.32
CA LEU A 175 -32.21 16.56 50.64
C LEU A 175 -30.90 17.31 50.90
N SER A 176 -30.89 18.63 50.70
CA SER A 176 -29.76 19.52 50.99
C SER A 176 -29.58 19.82 52.49
N ILE A 177 -30.34 19.14 53.34
CA ILE A 177 -30.31 19.33 54.78
C ILE A 177 -29.01 18.72 55.33
N LYS A 178 -28.11 19.58 55.81
CA LYS A 178 -26.93 19.14 56.56
C LYS A 178 -27.39 18.43 57.84
N PRO A 179 -26.96 17.18 58.10
CA PRO A 179 -27.28 16.54 59.37
C PRO A 179 -26.69 17.37 60.52
N ARG A 180 -27.54 17.72 61.50
CA ARG A 180 -27.24 18.67 62.61
C ARG A 180 -25.97 18.37 63.43
N LYS A 181 -25.32 17.21 63.25
CA LYS A 181 -24.16 16.75 64.03
C LYS A 181 -22.98 16.23 63.21
N ALA A 182 -22.91 16.48 61.90
CA ALA A 182 -21.74 16.04 61.11
C ALA A 182 -20.54 16.98 61.32
N LEU A 183 -19.47 16.45 61.90
CA LEU A 183 -18.16 17.11 61.97
C LEU A 183 -17.54 17.17 60.57
N ILE A 184 -17.46 18.38 60.00
CA ILE A 184 -16.80 18.62 58.72
C ILE A 184 -15.29 18.50 58.95
N LYS A 185 -14.72 17.32 58.70
CA LYS A 185 -13.26 17.17 58.63
C LYS A 185 -12.78 17.78 57.30
N PRO A 186 -11.72 18.63 57.30
CA PRO A 186 -11.17 19.15 56.06
C PRO A 186 -10.67 17.97 55.23
N GLN A 187 -11.10 17.96 53.98
CA GLN A 187 -10.80 16.96 52.96
C GLN A 187 -9.28 16.92 52.72
N GLY A 188 -8.59 16.05 53.47
CA GLY A 188 -7.13 16.09 53.58
C GLY A 188 -6.40 14.77 53.44
N VAL A 189 -7.07 13.62 53.36
CA VAL A 189 -6.42 12.36 52.93
C VAL A 189 -7.45 11.45 52.27
N CYS A 190 -7.49 11.43 50.94
CA CYS A 190 -8.10 10.32 50.20
C CYS A 190 -7.25 9.07 50.42
N LYS A 191 -7.40 8.42 51.58
CA LYS A 191 -6.97 7.03 51.73
C LYS A 191 -7.91 6.24 50.84
N GLY A 192 -7.38 5.67 49.75
CA GLY A 192 -8.17 4.83 48.84
C GLY A 192 -8.95 3.77 49.62
N LEU A 193 -10.04 3.26 49.03
CA LEU A 193 -10.85 2.21 49.65
C LEU A 193 -9.96 1.09 50.19
N LEU A 194 -10.20 0.64 51.42
CA LEU A 194 -9.42 -0.42 52.09
C LEU A 194 -9.28 -1.67 51.21
N LEU A 195 -10.34 -1.99 50.45
CA LEU A 195 -10.39 -3.06 49.47
C LEU A 195 -9.29 -2.97 48.40
N ASN A 196 -8.94 -1.77 47.95
CA ASN A 196 -7.87 -1.57 46.97
C ASN A 196 -6.49 -1.92 47.55
N SER A 197 -6.31 -1.71 48.86
CA SER A 197 -5.10 -2.13 49.59
C SER A 197 -5.01 -3.64 49.74
N LEU A 198 -6.14 -4.31 49.96
CA LEU A 198 -6.21 -5.77 50.12
C LEU A 198 -6.03 -6.51 48.79
N LEU A 199 -6.62 -5.98 47.72
CA LEU A 199 -6.56 -6.57 46.38
C LEU A 199 -5.25 -6.25 45.63
N GLY A 200 -4.35 -5.45 46.23
CA GLY A 200 -3.14 -4.97 45.56
C GLY A 200 -3.42 -4.05 44.36
N GLN A 201 -4.67 -3.59 44.21
CA GLN A 201 -5.10 -2.72 43.13
C GLN A 201 -4.79 -1.27 43.51
N THR A 202 -3.52 -0.91 43.34
CA THR A 202 -3.15 0.50 43.24
C THR A 202 -3.96 1.13 42.12
N GLN A 203 -4.55 2.28 42.39
CA GLN A 203 -5.44 2.98 41.46
C GLN A 203 -4.74 3.08 40.12
N PHE A 204 -5.24 2.35 39.12
CA PHE A 204 -4.77 2.51 37.76
C PHE A 204 -4.95 3.98 37.43
N SER A 205 -3.83 4.67 37.22
CA SER A 205 -3.81 6.07 36.84
C SER A 205 -4.88 6.30 35.78
N THR A 206 -5.83 7.19 36.05
CA THR A 206 -6.85 7.62 35.08
C THR A 206 -6.25 8.44 33.94
N ALA A 207 -4.92 8.68 33.96
CA ALA A 207 -4.20 9.27 32.85
C ALA A 207 -4.16 8.32 31.65
N LYS A 208 -4.38 8.90 30.47
CA LYS A 208 -4.30 8.18 29.19
C LYS A 208 -2.92 7.51 29.08
N PRO A 209 -2.84 6.21 28.77
CA PRO A 209 -1.56 5.53 28.60
C PRO A 209 -0.78 6.16 27.43
N SER A 210 0.56 6.10 27.48
CA SER A 210 1.41 6.62 26.40
C SER A 210 1.06 5.96 25.05
N MET A 211 1.29 6.68 23.94
CA MET A 211 1.00 6.17 22.59
C MET A 211 1.64 4.79 22.32
N ALA A 212 2.84 4.53 22.83
CA ALA A 212 3.50 3.24 22.69
C ALA A 212 2.74 2.12 23.44
N ARG A 213 2.28 2.41 24.66
CA ARG A 213 1.50 1.46 25.46
C ARG A 213 0.11 1.21 24.87
N GLN A 214 -0.52 2.23 24.29
CA GLN A 214 -1.78 2.08 23.56
C GLN A 214 -1.63 1.10 22.39
N ARG A 215 -0.55 1.23 21.59
CA ARG A 215 -0.27 0.32 20.47
C ARG A 215 -0.11 -1.14 20.94
N MET A 216 0.65 -1.37 22.00
CA MET A 216 0.78 -2.72 22.58
C MET A 216 -0.58 -3.31 23.00
N MET A 217 -1.40 -2.53 23.71
CA MET A 217 -2.72 -2.99 24.16
C MET A 217 -3.67 -3.24 22.99
N GLU A 218 -3.62 -2.42 21.94
CA GLU A 218 -4.42 -2.60 20.73
C GLU A 218 -4.01 -3.82 19.92
N GLU A 219 -2.70 -4.08 19.78
CA GLU A 219 -2.17 -5.28 19.13
C GLU A 219 -2.60 -6.55 19.88
N GLU A 220 -2.49 -6.56 21.21
CA GLU A 220 -2.99 -7.68 22.03
C GLU A 220 -4.50 -7.88 21.85
N ARG A 221 -5.28 -6.80 21.88
CA ARG A 221 -6.73 -6.85 21.64
C ARG A 221 -7.04 -7.45 20.26
N GLN A 222 -6.34 -7.01 19.21
CA GLN A 222 -6.53 -7.54 17.87
C GLN A 222 -6.20 -9.03 17.79
N ARG A 223 -5.11 -9.46 18.45
CA ARG A 223 -4.70 -10.87 18.51
C ARG A 223 -5.78 -11.75 19.16
N VAL A 224 -6.34 -11.31 20.29
CA VAL A 224 -7.42 -12.02 21.00
C VAL A 224 -8.69 -12.08 20.15
N VAL A 225 -9.09 -10.97 19.52
CA VAL A 225 -10.29 -10.94 18.67
C VAL A 225 -10.13 -11.86 17.46
N GLN A 226 -8.97 -11.89 16.82
CA GLN A 226 -8.70 -12.80 15.72
C GLN A 226 -8.78 -14.26 16.19
N ALA A 227 -8.12 -14.60 17.30
CA ALA A 227 -8.19 -15.95 17.88
C ALA A 227 -9.64 -16.37 18.18
N TYR A 228 -10.43 -15.48 18.79
CA TYR A 228 -11.85 -15.72 19.06
C TYR A 228 -12.67 -15.92 17.77
N ARG A 229 -12.43 -15.12 16.74
CA ARG A 229 -13.10 -15.27 15.43
C ARG A 229 -12.77 -16.62 14.78
N HIS A 230 -11.51 -17.05 14.82
CA HIS A 230 -11.09 -18.35 14.32
C HIS A 230 -11.77 -19.49 15.08
N LEU A 231 -11.78 -19.43 16.42
CA LEU A 231 -12.46 -20.42 17.26
C LEU A 231 -13.96 -20.48 16.98
N LYS A 232 -14.60 -19.32 16.80
CA LYS A 232 -16.04 -19.22 16.50
C LYS A 232 -16.37 -19.83 15.14
N LYS A 233 -15.55 -19.57 14.11
CA LYS A 233 -15.69 -20.21 12.78
C LYS A 233 -15.56 -21.73 12.86
N GLN A 234 -14.57 -22.24 13.60
CA GLN A 234 -14.41 -23.68 13.79
C GLN A 234 -15.61 -24.31 14.48
N LYS A 235 -16.14 -23.68 15.54
CA LYS A 235 -17.36 -24.16 16.22
C LYS A 235 -18.57 -24.17 15.28
N GLN A 236 -18.71 -23.18 14.42
CA GLN A 236 -19.80 -23.12 13.45
C GLN A 236 -19.71 -24.26 12.42
N HIS A 237 -18.54 -24.50 11.82
CA HIS A 237 -18.36 -25.64 10.92
C HIS A 237 -18.58 -27.00 11.60
N GLN A 238 -18.20 -27.14 12.88
CA GLN A 238 -18.51 -28.35 13.63
C GLN A 238 -20.03 -28.52 13.86
N GLN A 239 -20.76 -27.44 14.09
CA GLN A 239 -22.22 -27.49 14.22
C GLN A 239 -22.91 -27.82 12.89
N GLU A 240 -22.47 -27.20 11.79
CA GLU A 240 -22.96 -27.48 10.44
C GLU A 240 -22.70 -28.94 10.03
N ALA A 241 -21.50 -29.46 10.31
CA ALA A 241 -21.16 -30.86 10.05
C ALA A 241 -22.00 -31.83 10.91
N LYS A 242 -22.27 -31.48 12.17
CA LYS A 242 -23.15 -32.27 13.05
C LYS A 242 -24.60 -32.25 12.55
N ALA A 243 -25.13 -31.09 12.16
CA ALA A 243 -26.47 -30.95 11.61
C ALA A 243 -26.62 -31.76 10.31
N ALA A 244 -25.68 -31.61 9.38
CA ALA A 244 -25.68 -32.38 8.13
C ALA A 244 -25.54 -33.90 8.37
N GLY A 245 -24.82 -34.32 9.41
CA GLY A 245 -24.75 -35.73 9.83
C GLY A 245 -26.09 -36.25 10.35
N ILE A 246 -26.81 -35.45 11.15
CA ILE A 246 -28.14 -35.79 11.67
C ILE A 246 -29.16 -35.89 10.53
N ASP A 247 -29.12 -34.96 9.57
CA ASP A 247 -30.03 -34.97 8.42
C ASP A 247 -29.81 -36.19 7.52
N LYS A 248 -28.55 -36.62 7.33
CA LYS A 248 -28.25 -37.86 6.61
C LYS A 248 -28.80 -39.10 7.30
N LEU A 249 -28.77 -39.15 8.64
CA LEU A 249 -29.31 -40.27 9.41
C LEU A 249 -30.85 -40.31 9.36
N LYS A 250 -31.52 -39.15 9.32
CA LYS A 250 -32.99 -39.07 9.19
C LYS A 250 -33.49 -39.48 7.80
N ASN A 251 -32.69 -39.27 6.75
CA ASN A 251 -33.04 -39.64 5.38
C ASN A 251 -32.73 -41.11 5.01
N LEU A 252 -32.20 -41.89 5.95
CA LEU A 252 -31.89 -43.32 5.79
C LEU A 252 -32.93 -44.24 6.45
N GLN A 253 -33.95 -43.68 7.11
CA GLN A 253 -35.16 -44.38 7.57
C GLN A 253 -36.30 -44.16 6.58
#